data_AF-A0A538HER8-F1
#
_entry.id   AF-A0A538HER8-F1
#
_cell.length_a   1.000
_cell.length_b   1.000
_cell.length_c   1.000
_cell.angle_alpha   90.00
_cell.angle_beta   90.00
_cell.angle_gamma   90.00
#
_symmetry.space_group_name_H-M   'P 1'
#
loop_
_entity.id
_entity.type
_entity.pdbx_description
1 polymer ?
#
loop_
_entity_poly.entity_id
_entity_poly.type
_entity_poly.pdbx_seq_one_letter_code
_entity_poly.pdbx_strand_id
1 'polypeptide(L)'
;MAARRLALRPSRGLRRAARARARGRDRHRAPRPPSRGAAGGAGRRPRWRSPPRGARRAREPFTPVAVLALVPAGLVVLYLVGGLRTLRPRPTGAVALCVGFALLLGLEALSAIVGAALHVHAGAEWGSAHAHYALFLAPLFALFAACFHWGPELFGRRLSQGLGHLQNLLLLAGVLLAFVPLSTGLRNQPRLTGDYVAHGGWTALNRVATVGVFVLALALVVFAAAVARSHRADAGDVRATDEVTG
;
A
#
# COMPACT_ATOMS: atom_id res chain seq x y z
N MET A 1 64.16 -60.92 -1.65
CA MET A 1 63.03 -60.99 -0.70
C MET A 1 62.83 -59.61 -0.06
N ALA A 2 61.58 -59.23 0.22
CA ALA A 2 61.10 -58.02 0.91
C ALA A 2 60.70 -56.80 0.03
N ALA A 3 59.45 -56.81 -0.45
CA ALA A 3 58.74 -55.61 -0.91
C ALA A 3 57.98 -54.98 0.26
N ARG A 4 58.48 -53.85 0.76
CA ARG A 4 57.95 -53.07 1.88
C ARG A 4 56.74 -52.24 1.40
N ARG A 5 55.51 -52.69 1.70
CA ARG A 5 54.27 -51.96 1.38
C ARG A 5 54.17 -50.66 2.20
N LEU A 6 54.35 -49.52 1.55
CA LEU A 6 54.07 -48.19 2.10
C LEU A 6 52.55 -47.97 2.17
N ALA A 7 52.00 -48.01 3.38
CA ALA A 7 50.60 -47.64 3.64
C ALA A 7 50.44 -46.12 3.49
N LEU A 8 49.93 -45.68 2.33
CA LEU A 8 49.60 -44.28 2.07
C LEU A 8 48.47 -43.82 3.00
N ARG A 9 48.81 -42.93 3.92
CA ARG A 9 47.89 -42.33 4.90
C ARG A 9 46.95 -41.36 4.15
N PRO A 10 45.62 -41.56 4.17
CA PRO A 10 44.71 -40.75 3.37
C PRO A 10 44.71 -39.29 3.83
N SER A 11 44.78 -38.38 2.85
CA SER A 11 44.89 -36.94 3.05
C SER A 11 43.70 -36.37 3.83
N ARG A 12 43.94 -35.28 4.58
CA ARG A 12 42.93 -34.62 5.43
C ARG A 12 41.65 -34.22 4.67
N GLY A 13 41.75 -33.98 3.36
CA GLY A 13 40.62 -33.67 2.48
C GLY A 13 39.64 -34.84 2.31
N LEU A 14 40.14 -36.06 2.11
CA LEU A 14 39.30 -37.27 1.96
C LEU A 14 38.52 -37.58 3.24
N ARG A 15 39.13 -37.33 4.42
CA ARG A 15 38.45 -37.49 5.72
C ARG A 15 37.33 -36.47 5.92
N ARG A 16 37.46 -35.26 5.37
CA ARG A 16 36.41 -34.22 5.44
C ARG A 16 35.25 -34.53 4.48
N ALA A 17 35.55 -34.99 3.27
CA ALA A 17 34.54 -35.40 2.29
C ALA A 17 33.71 -36.60 2.77
N ALA A 18 34.34 -37.59 3.40
CA ALA A 18 33.63 -38.73 3.99
C ALA A 18 32.68 -38.32 5.14
N ARG A 19 33.09 -37.38 5.99
CA ARG A 19 32.24 -36.84 7.08
C ARG A 19 31.09 -35.98 6.55
N ALA A 20 31.28 -35.26 5.44
CA ALA A 20 30.20 -34.49 4.80
C ALA A 20 29.12 -35.41 4.18
N ARG A 21 29.53 -36.51 3.52
CA ARG A 21 28.60 -37.51 2.98
C ARG A 21 27.80 -38.24 4.08
N ALA A 22 28.42 -38.55 5.22
CA ALA A 22 27.70 -39.17 6.34
C ALA A 22 26.60 -38.25 6.93
N ARG A 23 26.84 -36.93 6.99
CA ARG A 23 25.88 -35.95 7.51
C ARG A 23 24.72 -35.62 6.56
N GLY A 24 24.86 -35.90 5.27
CA GLY A 24 23.80 -35.70 4.28
C GLY A 24 22.72 -36.79 4.31
N ARG A 25 23.07 -38.02 4.75
CA ARG A 25 22.17 -39.18 4.69
C ARG A 25 21.06 -39.19 5.74
N ASP A 26 21.21 -38.47 6.84
CA ASP A 26 20.19 -38.41 7.91
C ASP A 26 19.08 -37.38 7.68
N ARG A 27 19.16 -36.55 6.62
CA ARG A 27 18.17 -35.50 6.35
C ARG A 27 16.90 -35.97 5.67
N HIS A 28 16.83 -37.23 5.22
CA HIS A 28 15.69 -37.78 4.50
C HIS A 28 14.84 -38.78 5.30
N ARG A 29 15.08 -38.95 6.61
CA ARG A 29 14.15 -39.70 7.47
C ARG A 29 12.98 -38.79 7.87
N ALA A 30 11.82 -39.04 7.26
CA ALA A 30 10.55 -38.43 7.68
C ALA A 30 10.27 -38.78 9.16
N PRO A 31 9.80 -37.82 9.99
CA PRO A 31 9.45 -38.09 11.37
C PRO A 31 8.22 -39.02 11.41
N ARG A 32 8.30 -40.10 12.19
CA ARG A 32 7.15 -40.96 12.49
C ARG A 32 6.07 -40.12 13.20
N PRO A 33 4.77 -40.27 12.86
CA PRO A 33 3.72 -39.60 13.60
C PRO A 33 3.70 -40.13 15.05
N PRO A 34 3.47 -39.26 16.05
CA PRO A 34 3.38 -39.70 17.43
C PRO A 34 2.17 -40.63 17.60
N SER A 35 2.39 -41.78 18.22
CA SER A 35 1.33 -42.69 18.64
C SER A 35 0.35 -41.96 19.54
N ARG A 36 -0.94 -41.98 19.19
CA ARG A 36 -2.04 -41.54 20.05
C ARG A 36 -2.07 -42.40 21.30
N GLY A 37 -1.47 -41.92 22.37
CA GLY A 37 -1.51 -42.50 23.70
C GLY A 37 -0.92 -41.51 24.69
N ALA A 38 -1.65 -41.28 25.80
CA ALA A 38 -1.36 -40.36 26.89
C ALA A 38 -1.90 -38.93 26.73
N ALA A 39 -3.22 -38.81 26.93
CA ALA A 39 -3.79 -37.64 27.57
C ALA A 39 -3.36 -37.63 29.05
N GLY A 40 -2.76 -36.54 29.52
CA GLY A 40 -2.45 -36.35 30.94
C GLY A 40 -1.33 -35.33 31.18
N GLY A 41 -1.69 -34.18 31.73
CA GLY A 41 -0.76 -33.37 32.55
C GLY A 41 -0.16 -32.11 31.93
N ALA A 42 -0.58 -30.97 32.50
CA ALA A 42 0.20 -29.77 32.74
C ALA A 42 0.70 -28.92 31.55
N GLY A 43 -0.02 -27.81 31.31
CA GLY A 43 0.57 -26.46 31.37
C GLY A 43 1.79 -26.15 30.51
N ARG A 44 1.87 -26.63 29.27
CA ARG A 44 2.89 -26.15 28.33
C ARG A 44 2.42 -24.86 27.65
N ARG A 45 2.88 -23.71 28.16
CA ARG A 45 2.76 -22.42 27.46
C ARG A 45 3.33 -22.58 26.04
N PRO A 46 2.67 -22.04 25.00
CA PRO A 46 3.19 -22.11 23.64
C PRO A 46 4.56 -21.43 23.60
N ARG A 47 5.61 -22.23 23.39
CA ARG A 47 6.98 -21.74 23.25
C ARG A 47 7.09 -21.06 21.88
N TRP A 48 6.77 -19.76 21.84
CA TRP A 48 7.00 -18.91 20.68
C TRP A 48 8.46 -19.11 20.23
N ARG A 49 8.65 -19.72 19.06
CA ARG A 49 9.98 -19.81 18.45
C ARG A 49 10.48 -18.39 18.25
N SER A 50 11.70 -18.10 18.71
CA SER A 50 12.35 -16.82 18.42
C SER A 50 12.26 -16.56 16.92
N PRO A 51 11.81 -15.36 16.50
CA PRO A 51 11.58 -15.11 15.10
C PRO A 51 12.91 -15.19 14.33
N PRO A 52 12.90 -15.63 13.06
CA PRO A 52 14.11 -15.85 12.28
C PRO A 52 14.96 -14.57 12.19
N ARG A 53 16.28 -14.71 11.97
CA ARG A 53 17.26 -13.61 12.03
C ARG A 53 16.99 -12.40 11.09
N GLY A 54 16.00 -12.49 10.18
CA GLY A 54 15.48 -11.37 9.37
C GLY A 54 14.36 -10.54 10.03
N ALA A 55 13.77 -11.00 11.14
CA ALA A 55 12.69 -10.31 11.84
C ALA A 55 13.12 -9.05 12.60
N ARG A 56 14.43 -8.74 12.64
CA ARG A 56 14.93 -7.46 13.16
C ARG A 56 14.51 -6.28 12.28
N ARG A 57 14.45 -6.47 10.95
CA ARG A 57 13.95 -5.45 10.01
C ARG A 57 12.46 -5.12 10.21
N ALA A 58 11.68 -6.04 10.80
CA ALA A 58 10.26 -5.83 11.06
C ALA A 58 9.98 -4.98 12.31
N ARG A 59 11.03 -4.59 13.06
CA ARG A 59 10.93 -3.81 14.30
C ARG A 59 11.49 -2.40 14.16
N GLU A 60 11.91 -2.01 12.96
CA GLU A 60 12.42 -0.66 12.76
C GLU A 60 11.24 0.32 12.81
N PRO A 61 11.37 1.41 13.60
CA PRO A 61 10.37 2.46 13.61
C PRO A 61 10.25 3.09 12.22
N PHE A 62 9.10 3.68 11.94
CA PHE A 62 8.89 4.48 10.75
C PHE A 62 10.05 5.49 10.58
N THR A 63 10.73 5.44 9.44
CA THR A 63 12.10 5.95 9.33
C THR A 63 12.16 7.45 9.06
N PRO A 64 13.23 8.15 9.51
CA PRO A 64 13.48 9.55 9.17
C PRO A 64 13.60 9.82 7.67
N VAL A 65 13.96 8.80 6.87
CA VAL A 65 14.04 8.92 5.40
C VAL A 65 12.67 9.22 4.79
N ALA A 66 11.59 8.68 5.35
CA ALA A 66 10.24 9.04 4.91
C ALA A 66 9.95 10.54 5.14
N VAL A 67 10.57 11.16 6.14
CA VAL A 67 10.42 12.61 6.39
C VAL A 67 11.10 13.45 5.30
N LEU A 68 12.14 12.95 4.63
CA LEU A 68 12.76 13.66 3.52
C LEU A 68 11.81 13.84 2.32
N ALA A 69 10.82 12.97 2.17
CA ALA A 69 9.79 13.10 1.13
C ALA A 69 8.87 14.32 1.36
N LEU A 70 8.87 14.92 2.55
CA LEU A 70 8.09 16.15 2.79
C LEU A 70 8.62 17.35 2.02
N VAL A 71 9.91 17.40 1.71
CA VAL A 71 10.50 18.52 0.96
C VAL A 71 9.90 18.59 -0.45
N PRO A 72 9.96 17.54 -1.29
CA PRO A 72 9.33 17.57 -2.60
C PRO A 72 7.80 17.69 -2.51
N ALA A 73 7.14 17.01 -1.56
CA ALA A 73 5.69 17.11 -1.39
C ALA A 73 5.24 18.55 -1.07
N GLY A 74 5.95 19.22 -0.15
CA GLY A 74 5.69 20.62 0.21
C GLY A 74 5.89 21.57 -0.97
N LEU A 75 6.94 21.38 -1.78
CA LEU A 75 7.16 22.17 -2.99
C LEU A 75 6.00 22.02 -4.00
N VAL A 76 5.49 20.80 -4.20
CA VAL A 76 4.32 20.54 -5.07
C VAL A 76 3.08 21.25 -4.54
N VAL A 77 2.80 21.16 -3.24
CA VAL A 77 1.64 21.84 -2.64
C VAL A 77 1.75 23.36 -2.78
N LEU A 78 2.93 23.93 -2.50
CA LEU A 78 3.17 25.38 -2.65
C LEU A 78 2.99 25.82 -4.10
N TYR A 79 3.49 25.03 -5.06
CA TYR A 79 3.32 25.28 -6.49
C TYR A 79 1.83 25.27 -6.88
N LEU A 80 1.06 24.26 -6.44
CA LEU A 80 -0.37 24.16 -6.74
C LEU A 80 -1.16 25.33 -6.12
N VAL A 81 -0.88 25.68 -4.86
CA VAL A 81 -1.55 26.80 -4.19
C VAL A 81 -1.20 28.14 -4.85
N GLY A 82 0.07 28.35 -5.22
CA GLY A 82 0.51 29.51 -5.99
C GLY A 82 -0.21 29.60 -7.34
N GLY A 83 -0.28 28.48 -8.06
CA GLY A 83 -1.01 28.38 -9.33
C GLY A 83 -2.48 28.75 -9.19
N LEU A 84 -3.19 28.23 -8.18
CA LEU A 84 -4.59 28.57 -7.93
C LEU A 84 -4.80 30.06 -7.65
N ARG A 85 -3.88 30.70 -6.91
CA ARG A 85 -3.96 32.13 -6.59
C ARG A 85 -3.66 33.03 -7.80
N THR A 86 -2.62 32.68 -8.56
CA THR A 86 -2.13 33.50 -9.66
C THR A 86 -2.95 33.31 -10.93
N LEU A 87 -3.25 32.06 -11.30
CA LEU A 87 -3.94 31.74 -12.56
C LEU A 87 -5.46 31.89 -12.46
N ARG A 88 -6.03 31.87 -11.25
CA ARG A 88 -7.48 31.93 -10.97
C ARG A 88 -8.30 31.05 -11.94
N PRO A 89 -7.99 29.74 -12.01
CA PRO A 89 -8.63 28.87 -12.98
C PRO A 89 -10.13 28.75 -12.70
N ARG A 90 -10.92 28.53 -13.77
CA ARG A 90 -12.35 28.21 -13.63
C ARG A 90 -12.51 26.92 -12.80
N PRO A 91 -13.53 26.79 -11.94
CA PRO A 91 -13.75 25.64 -11.07
C PRO A 91 -14.26 24.41 -11.85
N THR A 92 -13.38 23.86 -12.69
CA THR A 92 -13.61 22.64 -13.47
C THR A 92 -13.42 21.39 -12.61
N GLY A 93 -13.93 20.24 -13.06
CA GLY A 93 -13.75 18.96 -12.38
C GLY A 93 -12.26 18.58 -12.25
N ALA A 94 -11.44 18.91 -13.27
CA ALA A 94 -10.00 18.72 -13.22
C ALA A 94 -9.35 19.57 -12.10
N VAL A 95 -9.74 20.84 -11.96
CA VAL A 95 -9.24 21.70 -10.88
C VAL A 95 -9.68 21.18 -9.51
N ALA A 96 -10.90 20.68 -9.37
CA ALA A 96 -11.37 20.07 -8.12
C ALA A 96 -10.52 18.84 -7.74
N LEU A 97 -10.18 17.97 -8.70
CA LEU A 97 -9.28 16.83 -8.48
C LEU A 97 -7.86 17.28 -8.11
N CYS A 98 -7.32 18.35 -8.71
CA CYS A 98 -6.04 18.94 -8.31
C CYS A 98 -6.06 19.48 -6.88
N VAL A 99 -7.17 20.09 -6.45
CA VAL A 99 -7.35 20.54 -5.06
C VAL A 99 -7.41 19.33 -4.12
N GLY A 100 -8.17 18.29 -4.49
CA GLY A 100 -8.21 17.02 -3.75
C GLY A 100 -6.82 16.39 -3.61
N PHE A 101 -6.03 16.38 -4.69
CA PHE A 101 -4.64 15.92 -4.69
C PHE A 101 -3.76 16.70 -3.70
N ALA A 102 -3.82 18.04 -3.71
CA ALA A 102 -3.05 18.87 -2.80
C ALA A 102 -3.43 18.63 -1.32
N LEU A 103 -4.73 18.45 -1.04
CA LEU A 103 -5.21 18.11 0.31
C LEU A 103 -4.69 16.75 0.77
N LEU A 104 -4.73 15.73 -0.10
CA LEU A 104 -4.24 14.40 0.22
C LEU A 104 -2.73 14.34 0.39
N LEU A 105 -1.96 15.10 -0.40
CA LEU A 105 -0.51 15.26 -0.18
C LEU A 105 -0.23 15.86 1.21
N GLY A 106 -1.02 16.84 1.64
CA GLY A 106 -0.89 17.41 2.99
C GLY A 106 -1.18 16.39 4.10
N LEU A 107 -2.23 15.59 3.94
CA LEU A 107 -2.57 14.53 4.90
C LEU A 107 -1.54 13.38 4.92
N GLU A 108 -0.99 13.04 3.76
CA GLU A 108 0.07 12.05 3.62
C GLU A 108 1.34 12.53 4.35
N ALA A 109 1.78 13.77 4.10
CA ALA A 109 2.91 14.38 4.79
C ALA A 109 2.71 14.43 6.31
N LEU A 110 1.50 14.80 6.77
CA LEU A 110 1.16 14.79 8.19
C LEU A 110 1.26 13.37 8.78
N SER A 111 0.81 12.36 8.06
CA SER A 111 0.94 10.97 8.51
C SER A 111 2.42 10.55 8.59
N ALA A 112 3.30 10.94 7.66
CA ALA A 112 4.73 10.64 7.80
C ALA A 112 5.31 11.25 9.09
N ILE A 113 4.96 12.50 9.41
CA ILE A 113 5.40 13.18 10.64
C ILE A 113 4.89 12.44 11.88
N VAL A 114 3.59 12.15 11.94
CA VAL A 114 2.96 11.47 13.10
C VAL A 114 3.57 10.08 13.30
N GLY A 115 3.76 9.32 12.24
CA GLY A 115 4.35 7.98 12.29
C GLY A 115 5.77 8.00 12.84
N ALA A 116 6.58 8.97 12.39
CA ALA A 116 7.95 9.16 12.87
C ALA A 116 7.99 9.63 14.32
N ALA A 117 7.18 10.63 14.68
CA ALA A 117 7.15 11.23 16.02
C ALA A 117 6.68 10.26 17.10
N LEU A 118 5.72 9.38 16.76
CA LEU A 118 5.20 8.36 17.68
C LEU A 118 5.95 7.03 17.61
N HIS A 119 7.05 6.96 16.84
CA HIS A 119 7.84 5.74 16.61
C HIS A 119 6.97 4.53 16.25
N VAL A 120 5.95 4.74 15.41
CA VAL A 120 5.03 3.68 14.99
C VAL A 120 5.84 2.63 14.23
N HIS A 121 5.58 1.35 14.50
CA HIS A 121 6.29 0.28 13.81
C HIS A 121 5.95 0.32 12.32
N ALA A 122 6.95 0.36 11.44
CA ALA A 122 6.74 0.26 10.00
C ALA A 122 6.02 -1.04 9.60
N GLY A 123 6.10 -2.05 10.47
CA GLY A 123 5.41 -3.31 10.32
C GLY A 123 3.94 -3.36 10.77
N ALA A 124 3.41 -2.29 11.36
CA ALA A 124 1.99 -2.17 11.66
C ALA A 124 1.18 -1.80 10.40
N GLU A 125 -0.14 -1.87 10.48
CA GLU A 125 -1.05 -1.38 9.43
C GLU A 125 -0.80 0.08 9.05
N TRP A 126 -0.20 0.85 9.96
CA TRP A 126 0.25 2.21 9.68
C TRP A 126 1.14 2.28 8.43
N GLY A 127 2.16 1.42 8.36
CA GLY A 127 3.10 1.41 7.24
C GLY A 127 2.41 1.03 5.93
N SER A 128 1.44 0.10 5.98
CA SER A 128 0.63 -0.27 4.82
C SER A 128 -0.25 0.88 4.36
N ALA A 129 -1.03 1.47 5.28
CA ALA A 129 -1.95 2.57 4.98
C ALA A 129 -1.22 3.82 4.47
N HIS A 130 -0.11 4.19 5.12
CA HIS A 130 0.75 5.29 4.70
C HIS A 130 1.30 5.08 3.29
N ALA A 131 1.83 3.88 2.99
CA ALA A 131 2.33 3.57 1.66
C ALA A 131 1.24 3.61 0.58
N HIS A 132 0.02 3.14 0.87
CA HIS A 132 -1.08 3.22 -0.09
C HIS A 132 -1.51 4.66 -0.38
N TYR A 133 -1.43 5.54 0.62
CA TYR A 133 -1.66 6.98 0.43
C TYR A 133 -0.64 7.59 -0.52
N ALA A 134 0.64 7.38 -0.23
CA ALA A 134 1.74 7.97 -0.97
C ALA A 134 1.83 7.44 -2.40
N LEU A 135 1.68 6.12 -2.59
CA LEU A 135 1.97 5.47 -3.87
C LEU A 135 0.76 5.38 -4.81
N PHE A 136 -0.46 5.32 -4.27
CA PHE A 136 -1.64 5.07 -5.09
C PHE A 136 -2.67 6.17 -4.97
N LEU A 137 -3.14 6.47 -3.75
CA LEU A 137 -4.36 7.28 -3.59
C LEU A 137 -4.15 8.75 -3.94
N ALA A 138 -3.02 9.36 -3.55
CA ALA A 138 -2.73 10.73 -3.99
C ALA A 138 -2.45 10.81 -5.50
N PRO A 139 -1.54 10.00 -6.08
CA PRO A 139 -1.31 10.01 -7.53
C PRO A 139 -2.57 9.74 -8.38
N LEU A 140 -3.54 8.96 -7.88
CA LEU A 140 -4.80 8.72 -8.55
C LEU A 140 -5.58 10.02 -8.83
N PHE A 141 -5.58 10.97 -7.90
CA PHE A 141 -6.25 12.26 -8.12
C PHE A 141 -5.59 13.05 -9.25
N ALA A 142 -4.26 13.10 -9.27
CA ALA A 142 -3.52 13.75 -10.34
C ALA A 142 -3.76 13.06 -11.70
N LEU A 143 -3.81 11.73 -11.72
CA LEU A 143 -4.14 10.95 -12.92
C LEU A 143 -5.54 11.28 -13.44
N PHE A 144 -6.55 11.28 -12.57
CA PHE A 144 -7.90 11.63 -13.02
C PHE A 144 -8.02 13.10 -13.41
N ALA A 145 -7.36 14.02 -12.71
CA ALA A 145 -7.30 15.43 -13.10
C ALA A 145 -6.74 15.57 -14.52
N ALA A 146 -5.66 14.84 -14.83
CA ALA A 146 -5.08 14.75 -16.17
C ALA A 146 -6.08 14.22 -17.20
N CYS A 147 -6.83 13.15 -16.88
CA CYS A 147 -7.86 12.62 -17.78
C CYS A 147 -9.00 13.62 -18.05
N PHE A 148 -9.45 14.39 -17.05
CA PHE A 148 -10.48 15.42 -17.25
C PHE A 148 -9.96 16.65 -17.98
N HIS A 149 -8.68 16.98 -17.82
CA HIS A 149 -8.04 18.10 -18.50
C HIS A 149 -7.76 17.77 -19.98
N TRP A 150 -7.04 16.68 -20.23
CA TRP A 150 -6.70 16.18 -21.57
C TRP A 150 -7.75 15.21 -22.12
N GLY A 151 -9.01 15.39 -21.72
CA GLY A 151 -10.12 14.57 -22.21
C GLY A 151 -10.24 14.60 -23.74
N PRO A 152 -10.16 15.78 -24.41
CA PRO A 152 -10.21 15.87 -25.87
C PRO A 152 -9.14 15.05 -26.58
N GLU A 153 -7.92 15.03 -26.05
CA GLU A 153 -6.78 14.35 -26.64
C GLU A 153 -6.81 12.84 -26.36
N LEU A 154 -7.25 12.44 -25.16
CA LEU A 154 -7.28 11.04 -24.74
C LEU A 154 -8.51 10.28 -25.22
N PHE A 155 -9.68 10.93 -25.23
CA PHE A 155 -10.98 10.31 -25.53
C PHE A 155 -11.67 10.92 -26.77
N GLY A 156 -11.02 11.88 -27.44
CA GLY A 156 -11.58 12.60 -28.59
C GLY A 156 -12.61 13.66 -28.23
N ARG A 157 -12.95 13.82 -26.94
CA ARG A 157 -14.07 14.65 -26.46
C ARG A 157 -13.87 15.15 -25.03
N ARG A 158 -14.51 16.27 -24.69
CA ARG A 158 -14.51 16.81 -23.32
C ARG A 158 -15.36 15.95 -22.39
N LEU A 159 -14.80 15.58 -21.24
CA LEU A 159 -15.54 14.88 -20.19
C LEU A 159 -16.45 15.85 -19.40
N SER A 160 -17.56 15.33 -18.88
CA SER A 160 -18.53 16.11 -18.11
C SER A 160 -17.92 16.66 -16.81
N GLN A 161 -17.98 17.98 -16.65
CA GLN A 161 -17.42 18.65 -15.48
C GLN A 161 -18.16 18.27 -14.18
N GLY A 162 -19.47 18.08 -14.24
CA GLY A 162 -20.27 17.63 -13.09
C GLY A 162 -19.86 16.25 -12.58
N LEU A 163 -19.55 15.32 -13.49
CA LEU A 163 -19.04 14.00 -13.11
C LEU A 163 -17.62 14.07 -12.53
N GLY A 164 -16.79 15.01 -13.00
CA GLY A 164 -15.46 15.25 -12.40
C GLY A 164 -15.56 15.76 -10.95
N HIS A 165 -16.49 16.67 -10.67
CA HIS A 165 -16.75 17.13 -9.29
C HIS A 165 -17.28 16.00 -8.39
N LEU A 166 -18.24 15.21 -8.90
CA LEU A 166 -18.76 14.05 -8.17
C LEU A 166 -17.67 13.01 -7.88
N GLN A 167 -16.84 12.71 -8.88
CA GLN A 167 -15.73 11.79 -8.73
C GLN A 167 -14.72 12.28 -7.69
N ASN A 168 -14.40 13.57 -7.68
CA ASN A 168 -13.53 14.16 -6.66
C ASN A 168 -14.10 13.97 -5.24
N LEU A 169 -15.40 14.24 -5.05
CA LEU A 169 -16.05 14.08 -3.74
C LEU A 169 -16.05 12.61 -3.28
N LEU A 170 -16.37 11.68 -4.19
CA LEU A 170 -16.37 10.25 -3.87
C LEU A 170 -14.97 9.72 -3.60
N LEU A 171 -13.97 10.13 -4.40
CA LEU A 171 -12.58 9.77 -4.13
C LEU A 171 -12.15 10.31 -2.77
N LEU A 172 -12.42 11.59 -2.46
CA LEU A 172 -11.99 12.19 -1.20
C LEU A 172 -12.66 11.51 0.00
N ALA A 173 -13.99 11.31 -0.05
CA ALA A 173 -14.73 10.61 0.99
C ALA A 173 -14.26 9.16 1.16
N GLY A 174 -14.09 8.44 0.04
CA GLY A 174 -13.62 7.06 0.03
C GLY A 174 -12.22 6.92 0.60
N VAL A 175 -11.29 7.81 0.24
CA VAL A 175 -9.93 7.86 0.78
C VAL A 175 -9.97 8.11 2.29
N LEU A 176 -10.70 9.12 2.75
CA LEU A 176 -10.79 9.46 4.18
C LEU A 176 -11.39 8.30 5.02
N LEU A 177 -12.40 7.60 4.50
CA LEU A 177 -13.00 6.43 5.15
C LEU A 177 -12.08 5.20 5.12
N ALA A 178 -11.44 4.94 3.98
CA ALA A 178 -10.52 3.82 3.81
C ALA A 178 -9.24 3.97 4.66
N PHE A 179 -8.99 5.15 5.23
CA PHE A 179 -7.82 5.48 6.02
C PHE A 179 -7.95 5.24 7.52
N VAL A 180 -9.05 4.66 7.95
CA VAL A 180 -9.22 4.17 9.32
C VAL A 180 -8.11 3.19 9.76
N PRO A 181 -7.45 2.38 8.89
CA PRO A 181 -6.27 1.60 9.27
C PRO A 181 -5.07 2.44 9.74
N LEU A 182 -5.06 3.74 9.39
CA LEU A 182 -4.32 4.81 10.07
C LEU A 182 -4.37 4.69 11.61
N SER A 183 -5.60 4.82 12.10
CA SER A 183 -5.89 4.83 13.52
C SER A 183 -5.63 3.48 14.21
N THR A 184 -5.83 2.35 13.51
CA THR A 184 -5.53 1.02 14.06
C THR A 184 -4.03 0.73 14.05
N GLY A 185 -3.32 1.29 13.06
CA GLY A 185 -1.87 1.28 12.96
C GLY A 185 -1.18 2.00 14.12
N LEU A 186 -1.75 3.10 14.62
CA LEU A 186 -1.28 3.76 15.86
C LEU A 186 -1.36 2.83 17.08
N ARG A 187 -2.35 1.93 17.09
CA ARG A 187 -2.50 0.87 18.11
C ARG A 187 -1.61 -0.35 17.81
N ASN A 188 -0.67 -0.21 16.88
CA ASN A 188 0.24 -1.25 16.41
C ASN A 188 -0.49 -2.53 15.96
N GLN A 189 -1.66 -2.39 15.30
CA GLN A 189 -2.27 -3.52 14.60
C GLN A 189 -1.24 -4.14 13.63
N PRO A 190 -0.91 -5.44 13.74
CA PRO A 190 -0.02 -6.09 12.79
C PRO A 190 -0.64 -6.11 11.39
N ARG A 191 0.14 -5.72 10.39
CA ARG A 191 -0.24 -5.93 8.98
C ARG A 191 -0.30 -7.44 8.68
N LEU A 192 -1.16 -7.84 7.75
CA LEU A 192 -1.40 -9.25 7.37
C LEU A 192 -2.13 -10.07 8.45
N THR A 193 -3.07 -9.44 9.16
CA THR A 193 -3.98 -10.15 10.05
C THR A 193 -5.18 -10.66 9.25
N GLY A 194 -5.32 -11.98 9.12
CA GLY A 194 -6.41 -12.60 8.35
C GLY A 194 -7.78 -12.55 9.04
N ASP A 195 -7.79 -12.65 10.38
CA ASP A 195 -9.01 -12.65 11.18
C ASP A 195 -8.88 -11.69 12.37
N TYR A 196 -9.80 -10.72 12.43
CA TYR A 196 -9.90 -9.74 13.51
C TYR A 196 -10.89 -10.21 14.60
N VAL A 197 -10.61 -11.33 15.29
CA VAL A 197 -11.53 -11.85 16.33
C VAL A 197 -10.99 -11.76 17.77
N ALA A 198 -11.91 -11.34 18.63
CA ALA A 198 -11.98 -11.37 20.10
C ALA A 198 -11.21 -10.34 20.97
N HIS A 199 -10.00 -9.86 20.63
CA HIS A 199 -9.21 -9.12 21.64
C HIS A 199 -8.62 -7.76 21.24
N GLY A 200 -8.80 -7.29 20.00
CA GLY A 200 -8.17 -6.05 19.51
C GLY A 200 -9.07 -4.81 19.40
N GLY A 201 -10.40 -4.97 19.32
CA GLY A 201 -11.34 -3.86 19.08
C GLY A 201 -11.21 -3.20 17.70
N TRP A 202 -10.51 -3.82 16.75
CA TRP A 202 -10.23 -3.25 15.43
C TRP A 202 -11.31 -3.56 14.38
N THR A 203 -12.24 -4.48 14.67
CA THR A 203 -13.25 -4.96 13.70
C THR A 203 -14.21 -3.86 13.25
N ALA A 204 -14.61 -2.95 14.14
CA ALA A 204 -15.48 -1.83 13.77
C ALA A 204 -14.75 -0.87 12.81
N LEU A 205 -13.51 -0.51 13.16
CA LEU A 205 -12.65 0.39 12.39
C LEU A 205 -12.33 -0.19 11.00
N ASN A 206 -11.97 -1.47 10.91
CA ASN A 206 -11.73 -2.12 9.62
C ASN A 206 -13.00 -2.25 8.77
N ARG A 207 -14.19 -2.39 9.38
CA ARG A 207 -15.47 -2.35 8.62
C ARG A 207 -15.72 -0.99 7.98
N VAL A 208 -15.42 0.11 8.68
CA VAL A 208 -15.50 1.46 8.09
C VAL A 208 -14.51 1.59 6.93
N ALA A 209 -13.30 1.06 7.09
CA ALA A 209 -12.32 1.04 6.00
C ALA A 209 -12.84 0.29 4.76
N THR A 210 -13.52 -0.84 4.95
CA THR A 210 -14.17 -1.58 3.86
C THR A 210 -15.25 -0.76 3.15
N VAL A 211 -16.07 -0.02 3.89
CA VAL A 211 -17.05 0.92 3.28
C VAL A 211 -16.33 1.97 2.44
N GLY A 212 -15.23 2.53 2.94
CA GLY A 212 -14.39 3.46 2.17
C GLY A 212 -13.91 2.89 0.84
N VAL A 213 -13.47 1.63 0.82
CA VAL A 213 -13.07 0.94 -0.42
C VAL A 213 -14.22 0.82 -1.42
N PHE A 214 -15.44 0.51 -0.95
CA PHE A 214 -16.62 0.50 -1.85
C PHE A 214 -16.96 1.89 -2.40
N VAL A 215 -16.77 2.94 -1.61
CA VAL A 215 -16.94 4.33 -2.08
C VAL A 215 -15.88 4.69 -3.12
N LEU A 216 -14.63 4.24 -2.95
CA LEU A 216 -13.58 4.39 -3.97
C LEU A 216 -13.92 3.64 -5.27
N ALA A 217 -14.44 2.42 -5.15
CA ALA A 217 -14.91 1.66 -6.32
C ALA A 217 -16.04 2.41 -7.05
N LEU A 218 -16.98 3.00 -6.32
CA LEU A 218 -18.02 3.85 -6.91
C LEU A 218 -17.44 5.06 -7.64
N ALA A 219 -16.37 5.68 -7.12
CA ALA A 219 -15.69 6.77 -7.80
C ALA A 219 -15.08 6.35 -9.14
N LEU A 220 -14.53 5.12 -9.23
CA LEU A 220 -14.08 4.54 -10.49
C LEU A 220 -15.23 4.29 -11.47
N VAL A 221 -16.39 3.86 -10.97
CA VAL A 221 -17.60 3.71 -11.79
C VAL A 221 -18.06 5.06 -12.34
N VAL A 222 -18.02 6.13 -11.54
CA VAL A 222 -18.35 7.49 -12.00
C VAL A 222 -17.39 7.95 -13.11
N PHE A 223 -16.10 7.63 -13.01
CA PHE A 223 -15.14 7.89 -14.09
C PHE A 223 -15.50 7.15 -15.37
N ALA A 224 -15.75 5.84 -15.27
CA ALA A 224 -16.14 5.03 -16.42
C ALA A 224 -17.45 5.53 -17.05
N ALA A 225 -18.41 5.97 -16.23
CA ALA A 225 -19.64 6.58 -16.69
C ALA A 225 -19.39 7.92 -17.42
N ALA A 226 -18.44 8.73 -16.96
CA ALA A 226 -18.06 9.98 -17.63
C ALA A 226 -17.50 9.72 -19.04
N VAL A 227 -16.61 8.73 -19.16
CA VAL A 227 -16.06 8.30 -20.46
C VAL A 227 -17.16 7.72 -21.35
N ALA A 228 -17.99 6.81 -20.84
CA ALA A 228 -19.07 6.20 -21.61
C ALA A 228 -20.09 7.24 -22.09
N ARG A 229 -20.46 8.21 -21.25
CA ARG A 229 -21.37 9.31 -21.61
C ARG A 229 -20.77 10.19 -22.70
N SER A 230 -19.47 10.46 -22.64
CA SER A 230 -18.75 11.22 -23.68
C SER A 230 -18.89 10.56 -25.07
N HIS A 231 -18.82 9.23 -25.15
CA HIS A 231 -18.97 8.51 -26.43
C HIS A 231 -20.41 8.38 -26.92
N ARG A 232 -21.41 8.51 -26.03
CA ARG A 232 -22.84 8.38 -26.37
C ARG A 232 -23.52 9.69 -26.74
N ALA A 233 -22.96 10.85 -26.38
CA ALA A 233 -23.51 12.13 -26.78
C ALA A 233 -23.14 12.40 -28.25
N ASP A 234 -24.06 12.26 -29.20
CA ASP A 234 -23.77 12.36 -30.64
C ASP A 234 -23.06 13.65 -31.09
N ALA A 235 -22.41 13.58 -32.26
CA ALA A 235 -21.57 14.60 -32.90
C ALA A 235 -22.26 15.96 -33.24
N GLY A 236 -23.52 16.16 -32.83
CA GLY A 236 -24.30 17.37 -33.07
C GLY A 236 -24.14 18.45 -31.99
N ASP A 237 -23.82 18.09 -30.75
CA ASP A 237 -23.84 19.02 -29.61
C ASP A 237 -22.51 19.78 -29.41
N VAL A 238 -21.40 19.22 -29.95
CA VAL A 238 -20.05 19.80 -29.79
C VAL A 238 -19.88 21.08 -30.61
N ARG A 239 -20.49 21.16 -31.81
CA ARG A 239 -20.47 22.37 -32.65
C ARG A 239 -21.24 23.53 -32.02
N ALA A 240 -22.30 23.25 -31.27
CA ALA A 240 -23.09 24.28 -30.59
C ALA A 240 -22.34 24.89 -29.38
N THR A 241 -21.49 24.13 -28.70
CA THR A 241 -20.69 24.65 -27.58
C THR A 241 -19.46 25.44 -28.00
N ASP A 242 -18.93 25.19 -29.20
CA ASP A 242 -17.76 25.91 -29.72
C ASP A 242 -18.13 27.33 -30.21
N GLU A 243 -19.38 27.57 -30.64
CA GLU A 243 -19.87 28.92 -30.98
C GLU A 243 -20.15 29.82 -29.76
N VAL A 244 -20.46 29.23 -28.60
CA VAL A 244 -20.84 30.00 -27.39
C VAL A 244 -19.64 30.31 -26.50
N THR A 245 -18.51 29.61 -26.69
CA THR A 245 -17.32 29.75 -25.83
C THR A 245 -16.11 30.38 -26.52
N GLY A 246 -16.28 30.88 -27.75
CA GLY A 246 -15.29 31.67 -28.49
C GLY A 246 -15.17 33.10 -28.00
#